data_AF-A0A2D9XZD5-F1
#
_entry.id   AF-A0A2D9XZD5-F1
#
_cell.length_a   1.000
_cell.length_b   1.000
_cell.length_c   1.000
_cell.angle_alpha   90.00
_cell.angle_beta   90.00
_cell.angle_gamma   90.00
#
_symmetry.space_group_name_H-M   'P 1'
#
loop_
_entity.id
_entity.type
_entity.pdbx_description
1 polymer ?
#
loop_
_entity_poly.entity_id
_entity_poly.type
_entity_poly.pdbx_seq_one_letter_code
_entity_poly.pdbx_strand_id
1 'polypeptide(L)'
;MKKYEPVFISGILAGVLTFLTTFLITFYWQKDGLSEIETLLLVVLGPFLYLIILIPFTITSGRQFINSQHLNKEKTKRRYVLYIMLITSLLVYLLLDTLFYLFDDSLSQAYIAYLNQLDTDQKTAESIEDILPIGLLNIFQMTVSGMIAMFISLLCIQKKNNDR
;
A
#
# COMPACT_ATOMS: atom_id res chain seq x y z
N MET A 1 -2.52 11.14 22.64
CA MET A 1 -2.53 9.98 21.72
C MET A 1 -3.93 9.42 21.43
N LYS A 2 -4.82 9.24 22.42
CA LYS A 2 -6.18 8.66 22.26
C LYS A 2 -7.03 9.20 21.09
N LYS A 3 -6.86 10.48 20.73
CA LYS A 3 -7.63 11.13 19.65
C LYS A 3 -7.30 10.62 18.24
N TYR A 4 -6.05 10.26 17.98
CA TYR A 4 -5.61 9.75 16.67
C TYR A 4 -5.56 8.22 16.63
N GLU A 5 -5.71 7.57 17.77
CA GLU A 5 -5.74 6.12 17.92
C GLU A 5 -6.62 5.39 16.88
N PRO A 6 -7.90 5.78 16.65
CA PRO A 6 -8.70 5.10 15.63
C PRO A 6 -8.14 5.28 14.20
N VAL A 7 -7.51 6.42 13.92
CA VAL A 7 -6.89 6.70 12.61
C VAL A 7 -5.64 5.83 12.43
N PHE A 8 -4.81 5.72 13.48
CA PHE A 8 -3.64 4.85 13.50
C PHE A 8 -4.03 3.38 13.33
N ILE A 9 -5.04 2.91 14.08
CA ILE A 9 -5.54 1.53 13.98
C ILE A 9 -6.07 1.25 12.57
N SER A 10 -6.86 2.15 11.99
CA SER A 10 -7.33 2.01 10.60
C SER A 10 -6.18 1.95 9.59
N GLY A 11 -5.13 2.76 9.78
CA GLY A 11 -3.93 2.71 8.95
C GLY A 11 -3.20 1.36 9.07
N ILE A 12 -3.01 0.86 10.29
CA ILE A 12 -2.42 -0.46 10.54
C ILE A 12 -3.24 -1.56 9.87
N LEU A 13 -4.56 -1.56 10.07
CA LEU A 13 -5.45 -2.56 9.49
C LEU A 13 -5.44 -2.52 7.96
N ALA A 14 -5.42 -1.32 7.36
CA ALA A 14 -5.30 -1.18 5.91
C ALA A 14 -3.97 -1.78 5.39
N GLY A 15 -2.85 -1.47 6.04
CA GLY A 15 -1.54 -2.02 5.68
C GLY A 15 -1.47 -3.55 5.80
N VAL A 16 -1.96 -4.09 6.92
CA VAL A 16 -2.04 -5.56 7.16
C VAL A 16 -2.94 -6.21 6.12
N LEU A 17 -4.12 -5.65 5.87
CA LEU A 17 -5.07 -6.24 4.92
C LEU A 17 -4.50 -6.24 3.51
N THR A 18 -3.89 -5.13 3.07
CA THR A 18 -3.20 -5.08 1.78
C THR A 18 -2.14 -6.15 1.68
N PHE A 19 -1.24 -6.25 2.66
CA PHE A 19 -0.21 -7.27 2.68
C PHE A 19 -0.80 -8.68 2.58
N LEU A 20 -1.80 -9.02 3.40
CA LEU A 20 -2.43 -10.34 3.38
C LEU A 20 -3.07 -10.66 2.03
N THR A 21 -3.80 -9.72 1.43
CA THR A 21 -4.38 -9.95 0.10
C THR A 21 -3.32 -10.12 -0.98
N THR A 22 -2.27 -9.28 -0.99
CA THR A 22 -1.17 -9.42 -1.94
C THR A 22 -0.50 -10.77 -1.77
N PHE A 23 -0.14 -11.12 -0.52
CA PHE A 23 0.48 -12.40 -0.18
C PHE A 23 -0.36 -13.60 -0.62
N LEU A 24 -1.66 -13.62 -0.33
CA LEU A 24 -2.53 -14.74 -0.70
C LEU A 24 -2.65 -14.90 -2.21
N ILE A 25 -2.76 -13.81 -2.97
CA ILE A 25 -2.83 -13.85 -4.43
C ILE A 25 -1.49 -14.32 -5.01
N THR A 26 -0.39 -13.77 -4.54
CA THR A 26 0.95 -14.15 -4.96
C THR A 26 1.25 -15.62 -4.66
N PHE A 27 0.91 -16.10 -3.46
CA PHE A 27 1.07 -17.50 -3.06
C PHE A 27 0.19 -18.43 -3.90
N TYR A 28 -1.04 -18.00 -4.21
CA TYR A 28 -1.93 -18.76 -5.09
C TYR A 28 -1.36 -18.89 -6.50
N TRP A 29 -0.81 -17.82 -7.08
CA TRP A 29 -0.17 -17.84 -8.40
C TRP A 29 1.14 -18.65 -8.41
N GLN A 30 1.91 -18.61 -7.33
CA GLN A 30 3.16 -19.37 -7.24
C GLN A 30 2.93 -20.89 -7.28
N LYS A 31 1.76 -21.39 -6.87
CA LYS A 31 1.46 -22.83 -6.80
C LYS A 31 1.59 -23.54 -8.15
N ASP A 32 1.19 -22.89 -9.24
CA ASP A 32 1.19 -23.47 -10.58
C ASP A 32 2.48 -23.12 -11.37
N GLY A 33 3.42 -22.44 -10.71
CA GLY A 33 4.57 -21.80 -11.36
C GLY A 33 4.15 -20.46 -11.98
N LEU A 34 4.87 -19.39 -11.65
CA LEU A 34 4.55 -18.05 -12.17
C LEU A 34 4.75 -18.00 -13.69
N SER A 35 3.68 -17.70 -14.41
CA SER A 35 3.75 -17.35 -15.83
C SER A 35 4.37 -15.96 -16.03
N GLU A 36 4.81 -15.67 -17.26
CA GLU A 36 5.38 -14.36 -17.61
C GLU A 36 4.37 -13.21 -17.34
N ILE A 37 3.09 -13.44 -17.66
CA ILE A 37 2.03 -12.45 -17.44
C ILE A 37 1.79 -12.22 -15.94
N GLU A 38 1.77 -13.28 -15.13
CA GLU A 38 1.62 -13.16 -13.66
C GLU A 38 2.81 -12.43 -13.05
N THR A 39 4.02 -12.69 -13.55
CA THR A 39 5.25 -12.01 -13.14
C THR A 39 5.20 -10.51 -13.42
N LEU A 40 4.66 -10.10 -14.58
CA LEU A 40 4.41 -8.70 -14.90
C LEU A 40 3.31 -8.09 -14.02
N LEU A 41 2.24 -8.86 -13.75
CA LEU A 41 1.13 -8.40 -12.90
C LEU A 41 1.55 -8.20 -11.45
N LEU A 42 2.48 -9.00 -10.93
CA LEU A 42 2.99 -8.87 -9.55
C LEU A 42 3.53 -7.47 -9.25
N VAL A 43 4.16 -6.82 -10.23
CA VAL A 43 4.69 -5.44 -10.10
C VAL A 43 3.58 -4.45 -9.80
N VAL A 44 2.40 -4.62 -10.42
CA VAL A 44 1.28 -3.68 -10.31
C VAL A 44 0.26 -4.12 -9.24
N LEU A 45 0.27 -5.39 -8.87
CA LEU A 45 -0.71 -6.00 -7.96
C LEU A 45 -0.73 -5.31 -6.59
N GLY A 46 0.43 -5.14 -5.97
CA GLY A 46 0.55 -4.48 -4.66
C GLY A 46 -0.03 -3.07 -4.65
N PRO A 47 0.44 -2.15 -5.52
CA PRO A 47 -0.10 -0.80 -5.66
C PRO A 47 -1.60 -0.75 -5.96
N PHE A 48 -2.11 -1.69 -6.77
CA PHE A 48 -3.52 -1.75 -7.13
C PHE A 48 -4.40 -2.18 -5.94
N LEU A 49 -4.03 -3.26 -5.25
CA LEU A 49 -4.73 -3.74 -4.06
C LEU A 49 -4.67 -2.71 -2.93
N TYR A 50 -3.53 -2.06 -2.76
CA TYR A 50 -3.37 -0.97 -1.80
C TYR A 50 -4.36 0.17 -2.06
N LEU A 51 -4.54 0.57 -3.32
CA LEU A 51 -5.51 1.60 -3.69
C LEU A 51 -6.95 1.19 -3.33
N ILE A 52 -7.36 -0.02 -3.73
CA ILE A 52 -8.74 -0.51 -3.49
C ILE A 52 -9.04 -0.63 -2.00
N ILE A 53 -8.07 -1.10 -1.21
CA ILE A 53 -8.23 -1.29 0.24
C ILE A 53 -8.17 0.05 0.97
N LEU A 54 -7.27 0.96 0.59
CA LEU A 54 -7.07 2.20 1.34
C LEU A 54 -8.26 3.16 1.22
N ILE A 55 -8.96 3.20 0.07
CA ILE A 55 -10.12 4.07 -0.16
C ILE A 55 -11.23 3.92 0.91
N PRO A 56 -11.80 2.72 1.17
CA PRO A 56 -12.85 2.57 2.17
C PRO A 56 -12.37 2.92 3.59
N PHE A 57 -11.14 2.54 3.95
CA PHE A 57 -10.56 2.89 5.26
C PHE A 57 -10.40 4.40 5.44
N THR A 58 -9.92 5.09 4.41
CA THR A 58 -9.73 6.55 4.43
C THR A 58 -11.05 7.32 4.43
N ILE A 59 -12.07 6.86 3.70
CA ILE A 59 -13.42 7.45 3.73
C ILE A 59 -14.07 7.27 5.10
N THR A 60 -14.11 6.05 5.62
CA THR A 60 -14.80 5.73 6.89
C THR A 60 -14.15 6.42 8.07
N SER A 61 -12.83 6.28 8.22
CA SER A 61 -12.06 6.90 9.31
C SER A 61 -12.05 8.43 9.18
N GLY A 62 -11.98 8.95 7.96
CA GLY A 62 -12.08 10.38 7.70
C GLY A 62 -13.43 10.96 8.10
N ARG A 63 -14.55 10.26 7.81
CA ARG A 63 -15.90 10.64 8.26
C ARG A 63 -16.03 10.61 9.78
N GLN A 64 -15.62 9.51 10.42
CA GLN A 64 -15.68 9.34 11.87
C GLN A 64 -14.89 10.44 12.59
N PHE A 65 -13.68 10.74 12.13
CA PHE A 65 -12.84 11.76 12.73
C PHE A 65 -13.46 13.17 12.59
N ILE A 66 -14.00 13.53 11.42
CA ILE A 66 -14.67 14.82 11.22
C ILE A 66 -15.88 14.97 12.15
N ASN A 67 -16.70 13.93 12.28
CA ASN A 67 -17.85 13.95 13.18
C ASN A 67 -17.42 14.16 14.64
N SER A 68 -16.33 13.51 15.07
CA SER A 68 -15.79 13.69 16.42
C SER A 68 -15.23 15.10 16.68
N GLN A 69 -14.67 15.76 15.66
CA GLN A 69 -14.13 17.12 15.77
C GLN A 69 -15.24 18.17 15.86
N HIS A 70 -16.35 17.98 15.13
CA HIS A 70 -17.52 18.84 15.25
C HIS A 70 -18.10 18.85 16.67
N LEU A 71 -18.08 17.70 17.35
CA LEU A 71 -18.51 17.57 18.75
C LEU A 71 -17.57 18.29 19.72
N ASN A 72 -16.25 18.28 19.46
CA ASN A 72 -15.22 18.79 20.37
C ASN A 72 -14.74 20.23 20.07
N LYS A 73 -15.30 20.91 19.07
CA LYS A 73 -14.91 22.29 18.61
C LYS A 73 -13.43 22.45 18.23
N GLU A 74 -12.74 21.36 17.92
CA GLU A 74 -11.34 21.38 17.55
C GLU A 74 -11.16 21.55 16.02
N LYS A 75 -10.06 22.21 15.62
CA LYS A 75 -9.77 22.58 14.22
C LYS A 75 -8.62 21.77 13.62
N THR A 76 -8.64 20.44 13.72
CA THR A 76 -7.64 19.62 12.99
C THR A 76 -7.98 19.56 11.51
N LYS A 77 -7.04 19.90 10.61
CA LYS A 77 -7.28 19.81 9.16
C LYS A 77 -7.38 18.33 8.74
N ARG A 78 -8.47 17.98 8.05
CA ARG A 78 -8.76 16.65 7.48
C ARG A 78 -7.59 16.01 6.72
N ARG A 79 -6.80 16.83 6.00
CA ARG A 79 -5.66 16.34 5.22
C ARG A 79 -4.62 15.63 6.10
N TYR A 80 -4.37 16.11 7.32
CA TYR A 80 -3.43 15.48 8.25
C TYR A 80 -3.86 14.07 8.68
N VAL A 81 -5.16 13.84 8.83
CA VAL A 81 -5.71 12.52 9.20
C VAL A 81 -5.43 11.51 8.10
N LEU A 82 -5.66 11.92 6.85
CA LEU A 82 -5.42 11.08 5.67
C LEU A 82 -3.92 10.82 5.49
N TYR A 83 -3.07 11.82 5.72
CA TYR A 83 -1.61 11.63 5.68
C TYR A 83 -1.12 10.67 6.75
N ILE A 84 -1.59 10.80 7.99
CA ILE A 84 -1.23 9.86 9.07
C ILE A 84 -1.58 8.44 8.65
N MET A 85 -2.81 8.23 8.18
CA MET A 85 -3.30 6.92 7.77
C MET A 85 -2.45 6.32 6.65
N LEU A 86 -2.17 7.10 5.60
CA LEU A 86 -1.32 6.71 4.47
C LEU A 86 0.10 6.33 4.93
N ILE A 87 0.72 7.15 5.77
CA ILE A 87 2.07 6.88 6.27
C ILE A 87 2.07 5.60 7.11
N THR A 88 1.10 5.43 8.02
CA THR A 88 1.01 4.22 8.84
C THR A 88 0.73 2.98 8.02
N SER A 89 -0.18 3.01 7.04
CA SER A 89 -0.48 1.86 6.21
C SER A 89 0.69 1.47 5.33
N LEU A 90 1.39 2.46 4.76
CA LEU A 90 2.60 2.22 3.96
C LEU A 90 3.71 1.61 4.81
N LEU A 91 3.99 2.18 5.99
CA LEU A 91 5.03 1.65 6.89
C LEU A 91 4.72 0.22 7.34
N VAL A 92 3.46 -0.07 7.68
CA VAL A 92 3.04 -1.42 8.10
C VAL A 92 3.15 -2.41 6.94
N TYR A 93 2.71 -2.03 5.74
CA TYR A 93 2.87 -2.86 4.55
C TYR A 93 4.35 -3.18 4.30
N LEU A 94 5.20 -2.15 4.23
CA LEU A 94 6.64 -2.33 3.95
C LEU A 94 7.32 -3.17 5.02
N LEU A 95 6.96 -2.99 6.29
CA LEU A 95 7.52 -3.78 7.38
C LEU A 95 7.14 -5.25 7.26
N LEU A 96 5.88 -5.56 6.96
CA LEU A 96 5.44 -6.94 6.76
C LEU A 96 6.08 -7.58 5.52
N ASP A 97 6.16 -6.84 4.42
CA ASP A 97 6.80 -7.27 3.17
C ASP A 97 8.28 -7.57 3.38
N THR A 98 9.00 -6.68 4.08
CA THR A 98 10.41 -6.88 4.44
C THR A 98 10.60 -8.07 5.38
N LEU A 99 9.72 -8.23 6.37
CA LEU A 99 9.78 -9.37 7.28
C LEU A 99 9.57 -10.69 6.52
N PHE A 100 8.62 -10.72 5.59
CA PHE A 100 8.36 -11.92 4.80
C PHE A 100 9.53 -12.27 3.89
N TYR A 101 10.14 -11.28 3.24
CA TYR A 101 11.34 -11.46 2.42
C TYR A 101 12.51 -12.12 3.19
N LEU A 102 12.63 -11.87 4.50
CA LEU A 102 13.65 -12.52 5.33
C LEU A 102 13.41 -14.03 5.52
N PHE A 103 12.19 -14.53 5.29
CA PHE A 103 11.85 -15.95 5.40
C PHE A 103 11.78 -16.66 4.06
N ASP A 104 11.38 -15.97 2.99
CA ASP A 104 11.22 -16.53 1.65
C ASP A 104 11.56 -15.49 0.58
N ASP A 105 12.67 -15.71 -0.12
CA ASP A 105 13.16 -14.87 -1.22
C ASP A 105 12.86 -15.48 -2.60
N SER A 106 12.16 -16.62 -2.67
CA SER A 106 11.90 -17.36 -3.92
C SER A 106 11.23 -16.50 -4.98
N LEU A 107 10.31 -15.63 -4.58
CA LEU A 107 9.59 -14.74 -5.50
C LEU A 107 10.51 -13.68 -6.11
N SER A 108 11.39 -13.11 -5.29
CA SER A 108 12.36 -12.12 -5.75
C SER A 108 13.38 -12.76 -6.68
N GLN A 109 13.84 -13.98 -6.38
CA GLN A 109 14.72 -14.73 -7.27
C GLN A 109 14.03 -15.07 -8.61
N ALA A 110 12.76 -15.48 -8.59
CA ALA A 110 11.98 -15.75 -9.80
C ALA A 110 11.82 -14.49 -10.67
N TYR A 111 11.58 -13.34 -10.04
CA TYR A 111 11.47 -12.05 -10.74
C TYR A 111 12.82 -11.61 -11.33
N ILE A 112 13.92 -11.75 -10.58
CA ILE A 112 15.28 -11.46 -11.06
C ILE A 112 15.65 -12.38 -12.24
N ALA A 113 15.31 -13.66 -12.14
CA ALA A 113 15.53 -14.62 -13.23
C ALA A 113 14.78 -14.21 -14.51
N TYR A 114 13.54 -13.73 -14.38
CA TYR A 114 12.77 -13.20 -15.51
C TYR A 114 13.41 -11.93 -16.10
N LEU A 115 13.87 -10.99 -15.28
CA LEU A 115 14.57 -9.80 -15.76
C LEU A 115 15.87 -10.15 -16.52
N ASN A 116 16.64 -11.11 -16.01
CA ASN A 116 17.86 -11.59 -16.67
C ASN A 116 17.58 -12.28 -18.01
N GLN A 117 16.38 -12.83 -18.22
CA GLN A 117 15.98 -13.39 -19.52
C GLN A 117 15.65 -12.32 -20.55
N LEU A 118 15.23 -11.13 -20.10
CA LEU A 118 14.93 -9.99 -20.97
C LEU A 118 16.20 -9.22 -21.36
N ASP A 119 17.27 -9.33 -20.58
CA ASP A 119 18.54 -8.67 -20.84
C ASP A 119 19.46 -9.55 -21.71
N THR A 120 19.52 -9.25 -23.01
CA THR A 120 20.24 -10.04 -24.03
C THR A 120 21.74 -10.18 -23.78
N ASP A 121 22.31 -9.41 -22.86
CA ASP A 121 23.76 -9.32 -22.58
C ASP A 121 24.26 -10.24 -21.44
N GLN A 122 23.44 -11.17 -20.91
CA GLN A 122 23.84 -12.17 -19.89
C GLN A 122 24.55 -11.57 -18.64
N LYS A 123 24.26 -10.32 -18.27
CA LYS A 123 24.66 -9.82 -16.96
C LYS A 123 23.68 -10.34 -15.94
N THR A 124 24.06 -11.41 -15.25
CA THR A 124 23.34 -11.91 -14.09
C THR A 124 23.24 -10.78 -13.06
N ALA A 125 22.04 -10.26 -12.83
CA ALA A 125 21.76 -9.34 -11.73
C ALA A 125 21.96 -10.06 -10.38
N GLU A 126 23.21 -10.15 -9.93
CA GLU A 126 23.59 -10.77 -8.65
C GLU A 126 23.77 -9.73 -7.52
N SER A 127 23.69 -8.44 -7.84
CA SER A 127 24.05 -7.38 -6.90
C SER A 127 22.84 -6.63 -6.33
N ILE A 128 22.98 -6.13 -5.09
CA ILE A 128 21.98 -5.24 -4.44
C ILE A 128 21.68 -4.01 -5.31
N GLU A 129 22.63 -3.58 -6.14
CA GLU A 129 22.48 -2.44 -7.06
C GLU A 129 21.41 -2.70 -8.13
N ASP A 130 21.15 -3.96 -8.49
CA ASP A 130 20.15 -4.34 -9.49
C ASP A 130 18.73 -4.48 -8.88
N ILE A 131 18.66 -4.78 -7.58
CA ILE A 131 17.40 -5.00 -6.85
C ILE A 131 16.83 -3.69 -6.29
N LEU A 132 17.70 -2.74 -5.92
CA LEU A 132 17.32 -1.43 -5.36
C LEU A 132 16.34 -0.64 -6.25
N PRO A 133 16.51 -0.54 -7.59
CA PRO A 133 15.58 0.18 -8.46
C PRO A 133 14.17 -0.40 -8.43
N ILE A 134 14.03 -1.72 -8.28
CA ILE A 134 12.74 -2.42 -8.24
C ILE A 134 12.03 -2.12 -6.91
N GLY A 135 12.74 -2.19 -5.80
CA GLY A 135 12.21 -1.81 -4.49
C GLY A 135 11.76 -0.35 -4.46
N LEU A 136 12.56 0.55 -5.03
CA LEU A 136 12.21 1.97 -5.14
C LEU A 136 10.99 2.21 -6.04
N LEU A 137 10.88 1.48 -7.16
CA LEU A 137 9.72 1.55 -8.04
C LEU A 137 8.43 1.13 -7.31
N ASN A 138 8.48 0.04 -6.54
CA ASN A 138 7.33 -0.42 -5.74
C ASN A 138 6.94 0.61 -4.67
N ILE A 139 7.90 1.17 -3.94
CA ILE A 139 7.63 2.24 -2.96
C ILE A 139 6.99 3.46 -3.63
N PHE A 140 7.52 3.86 -4.80
CA PHE A 140 6.99 4.98 -5.56
C PHE A 140 5.55 4.72 -6.02
N GLN A 141 5.27 3.57 -6.62
CA GLN A 141 3.93 3.19 -7.08
C GLN A 141 2.93 3.10 -5.91
N MET A 142 3.31 2.50 -4.78
CA MET A 142 2.48 2.45 -3.58
C MET A 142 2.16 3.85 -3.04
N THR A 143 3.14 4.76 -3.08
CA THR A 143 2.96 6.16 -2.68
C THR A 143 1.98 6.88 -3.59
N VAL A 144 2.12 6.73 -4.92
CA VAL A 144 1.20 7.31 -5.91
C VAL A 144 -0.22 6.76 -5.72
N SER A 145 -0.39 5.45 -5.58
CA SER A 145 -1.68 4.81 -5.26
C SER A 145 -2.30 5.37 -3.99
N GLY A 146 -1.50 5.56 -2.94
CA GLY A 146 -1.96 6.19 -1.70
C GLY A 146 -2.43 7.63 -1.89
N MET A 147 -1.71 8.43 -2.68
CA MET A 147 -2.11 9.81 -3.01
C MET A 147 -3.43 9.84 -3.81
N ILE A 148 -3.61 8.93 -4.75
CA ILE A 148 -4.86 8.80 -5.51
C ILE A 148 -6.02 8.42 -4.58
N ALA A 149 -5.83 7.43 -3.71
CA ALA A 149 -6.82 7.02 -2.72
C ALA A 149 -7.20 8.18 -1.78
N MET A 150 -6.21 8.98 -1.36
CA MET A 150 -6.44 10.19 -0.58
C MET A 150 -7.26 11.22 -1.37
N PHE A 151 -6.95 11.45 -2.64
CA PHE A 151 -7.70 12.38 -3.49
C PHE A 151 -9.16 11.96 -3.67
N ILE A 152 -9.41 10.69 -3.98
CA ILE A 152 -10.76 10.12 -4.08
C ILE A 152 -11.51 10.30 -2.76
N SER A 153 -10.87 9.96 -1.64
CA SER A 153 -11.44 10.12 -0.31
C SER A 153 -11.68 11.58 0.05
N LEU A 154 -10.86 12.50 -0.49
CA LEU A 154 -11.06 13.94 -0.37
C LEU A 154 -12.34 14.42 -1.07
N LEU A 155 -12.74 13.77 -2.15
CA LEU A 155 -14.00 14.05 -2.85
C LEU A 155 -15.20 13.41 -2.13
N CYS A 156 -15.06 12.18 -1.61
CA CYS A 156 -16.18 11.42 -1.04
C CYS A 156 -16.58 11.79 0.39
N ILE A 157 -15.66 12.34 1.20
CA ILE A 157 -16.04 12.86 2.52
C ILE A 157 -16.53 14.30 2.31
N GLN A 158 -17.83 14.44 2.05
CA GLN A 158 -18.48 15.73 1.92
C GLN A 158 -18.28 16.54 3.20
N LYS A 159 -17.97 17.83 3.06
CA LYS A 159 -18.19 18.78 4.15
C LYS A 159 -19.70 18.76 4.36
N LYS A 160 -20.18 18.43 5.56
CA LYS A 160 -21.58 18.73 5.90
C LYS A 160 -21.68 20.25 5.80
N ASN A 161 -22.17 20.76 4.68
CA ASN A 161 -22.48 22.18 4.56
C ASN A 161 -23.50 22.48 5.65
N ASN A 162 -23.34 23.64 6.26
CA ASN A 162 -24.28 24.18 7.23
C ASN A 162 -25.69 24.14 6.64
N ASP A 163 -26.49 23.14 7.00
CA ASP A 163 -27.91 23.32 7.17
C ASP A 163 -28.08 24.06 8.50
N ARG A 164 -27.89 25.38 8.44
CA ARG A 164 -28.40 26.43 9.35
C ARG A 164 -27.87 27.78 8.92
#